data_AF-A0A9D1QL02-F1
#
_entry.id   AF-A0A9D1QL02-F1
#
_cell.length_a   1.000
_cell.length_b   1.000
_cell.length_c   1.000
_cell.angle_alpha   90.00
_cell.angle_beta   90.00
_cell.angle_gamma   90.00
#
_symmetry.space_group_name_H-M   'P 1'
#
loop_
_entity.id
_entity.type
_entity.pdbx_description
1 polymer ?
#
loop_
_entity_poly.entity_id
_entity_poly.type
_entity_poly.pdbx_seq_one_letter_code
_entity_poly.pdbx_strand_id
1 'polypeptide(L)' 'MASSKRVFTLRLSDEVFEKIGRLATREHRSMTNYIEYVLLQHLHAVEKNEAEHTASEKPHTP' A
#
# COMPACT_ATOMS: atom_id res chain seq x y z
N MET A 1 17.81 1.18 -13.33
CA MET A 1 17.65 2.57 -12.86
C MET A 1 17.64 2.54 -11.34
N ALA A 2 18.53 3.29 -10.69
CA ALA A 2 18.58 3.35 -9.23
C ALA A 2 17.31 4.05 -8.74
N SER A 3 16.30 3.28 -8.35
CA SER A 3 15.17 3.82 -7.60
C SER A 3 15.76 4.36 -6.30
N SER A 4 15.64 5.67 -6.08
CA SER A 4 16.06 6.38 -4.87
C SER A 4 15.16 5.95 -3.69
N LYS A 5 15.31 4.69 -3.26
CA LYS A 5 14.60 4.13 -2.10
C LYS A 5 15.11 4.83 -0.84
N ARG A 6 14.20 5.42 -0.07
CA ARG A 6 14.49 6.02 1.23
C ARG A 6 14.25 4.99 2.33
N VAL A 7 15.19 4.88 3.27
CA VAL A 7 15.04 4.03 4.45
C VAL A 7 14.19 4.76 5.49
N PHE A 8 13.20 4.09 6.05
CA PHE A 8 12.42 4.57 7.19
C PHE A 8 12.23 3.44 8.21
N THR A 9 12.00 3.80 9.47
CA THR A 9 11.69 2.84 10.54
C THR A 9 10.19 2.84 10.79
N LEU A 10 9.59 1.65 10.75
CA LEU A 10 8.16 1.45 11.05
C LEU A 10 8.03 0.78 12.43
N ARG A 11 7.17 1.32 13.31
CA ARG A 11 6.82 0.64 14.58
C ARG A 11 5.53 -0.13 14.38
N LEU A 12 5.57 -1.43 14.68
CA LEU A 12 4.43 -2.34 14.61
C LEU A 12 4.26 -3.00 15.98
N SER A 13 3.03 -3.40 16.31
CA SER A 13 2.82 -4.32 17.43
C SER A 13 3.31 -5.72 17.07
N ASP A 14 3.68 -6.51 18.07
CA ASP A 14 4.17 -7.88 17.88
C ASP A 14 3.18 -8.74 17.08
N GLU A 15 1.89 -8.61 17.36
CA GLU A 15 0.83 -9.33 16.64
C GLU A 15 0.83 -9.00 15.14
N VAL A 16 0.98 -7.72 14.79
CA VAL A 16 1.01 -7.28 13.39
C VAL A 16 2.29 -7.75 12.71
N PHE A 17 3.43 -7.63 13.39
CA PHE A 17 4.71 -8.12 12.87
C PHE A 17 4.64 -9.61 12.52
N GLU A 18 4.13 -10.43 13.43
CA GLU A 18 3.95 -11.87 13.25
C GLU A 18 3.00 -12.21 12.09
N LYS A 19 1.88 -11.49 11.97
CA LYS A 19 0.92 -11.68 10.88
C LYS A 19 1.54 -11.36 9.52
N ILE A 20 2.25 -10.24 9.40
CA ILE A 20 2.91 -9.85 8.15
C ILE A 20 4.02 -10.87 7.82
N GLY A 21 4.76 -11.35 8.82
CA GLY A 21 5.79 -12.37 8.62
C GLY A 21 5.24 -13.66 8.01
N ARG A 22 4.14 -14.17 8.57
CA ARG A 22 3.45 -15.35 8.02
C ARG A 22 2.95 -15.13 6.60
N LEU A 23 2.42 -13.94 6.29
CA LEU A 23 1.95 -13.62 4.93
C LEU A 23 3.11 -13.53 3.93
N ALA A 24 4.21 -12.88 4.32
CA ALA A 24 5.41 -12.78 3.50
C ALA A 24 6.00 -14.18 3.20
N THR A 25 6.08 -15.06 4.20
CA THR A 25 6.54 -16.45 4.01
C THR A 25 5.64 -17.23 3.05
N ARG A 26 4.31 -17.06 3.13
CA ARG A 26 3.35 -17.72 2.22
C ARG A 26 3.53 -17.30 0.77
N GLU A 27 3.99 -16.07 0.53
CA GLU A 27 4.27 -15.56 -0.81
C GLU A 27 5.72 -15.73 -1.25
N HIS A 28 6.56 -16.42 -0.46
CA HIS A 28 8.00 -16.56 -0.69
C HIS A 28 8.72 -15.21 -0.83
N ARG A 29 8.25 -14.18 -0.12
CA ARG A 29 8.81 -12.84 -0.12
C ARG A 29 9.47 -12.52 1.22
N SER A 30 10.44 -11.61 1.21
CA SER A 30 10.92 -11.02 2.45
C SER A 30 9.85 -10.10 3.05
N MET A 31 9.87 -9.94 4.37
CA MET A 31 8.99 -9.02 5.09
C MET A 31 8.99 -7.62 4.46
N THR A 32 10.16 -7.07 4.19
CA THR A 32 10.31 -5.73 3.58
C THR A 32 9.70 -5.66 2.19
N ASN A 33 9.88 -6.68 1.36
CA ASN A 33 9.30 -6.71 0.01
C ASN A 33 7.79 -6.85 0.04
N TYR A 34 7.27 -7.64 0.99
CA TYR A 34 5.84 -7.79 1.20
C TYR A 34 5.19 -6.47 1.62
N ILE A 35 5.80 -5.75 2.57
CA ILE A 35 5.33 -4.42 2.99
C ILE A 35 5.37 -3.42 1.82
N GLU A 36 6.44 -3.42 1.02
CA GLU A 36 6.54 -2.58 -0.19
C GLU A 36 5.39 -2.86 -1.16
N TYR A 37 5.07 -4.14 -1.42
CA TYR A 37 3.97 -4.53 -2.28
C TYR A 37 2.61 -4.07 -1.75
N VAL A 38 2.33 -4.26 -0.45
CA VAL A 38 1.06 -3.84 0.16
C VAL A 38 0.87 -2.33 0.10
N LEU A 39 1.93 -1.55 0.32
CA LEU A 39 1.87 -0.09 0.22
C LEU A 39 1.55 0.38 -1.20
N LEU A 40 2.16 -0.24 -2.22
CA LEU A 40 1.86 0.08 -3.62
C LEU A 40 0.41 -0.27 -3.98
N GLN A 41 -0.06 -1.46 -3.57
CA GLN A 41 -1.45 -1.86 -3.79
C GLN A 41 -2.43 -0.93 -3.07
N HIS A 42 -2.08 -0.46 -1.87
CA HIS A 42 -2.91 0.50 -1.13
C HIS A 42 -3.00 1.84 -1.86
N LEU A 43 -1.87 2.39 -2.34
CA LEU A 43 -1.85 3.63 -3.12
C LEU A 43 -2.70 3.52 -4.38
N HIS A 44 -2.53 2.44 -5.15
CA HIS A 44 -3.35 2.22 -6.35
C HIS A 44 -4.84 2.12 -6.04
N ALA A 45 -5.21 1.48 -4.93
CA ALA A 45 -6.60 1.38 -4.50
C ALA A 45 -7.18 2.75 -4.11
N VAL A 46 -6.40 3.58 -3.39
CA VAL A 46 -6.81 4.94 -3.02
C VAL A 46 -6.96 5.82 -4.25
N GLU A 47 -5.97 5.84 -5.16
CA GLU A 47 -6.03 6.61 -6.41
C GLU A 47 -7.25 6.24 -7.26
N LYS A 48 -7.56 4.95 -7.35
CA LYS A 48 -8.75 4.47 -8.07
C LYS A 48 -10.04 4.97 -7.42
N ASN A 49 -10.15 4.89 -6.09
CA ASN A 49 -11.34 5.35 -5.37
C ASN A 49 -11.52 6.88 -5.50
N GLU A 50 -10.43 7.65 -5.44
CA GLU A 50 -10.47 9.11 -5.64
C GLU A 50 -10.85 9.50 -7.08
N ALA A 51 -10.36 8.77 -8.07
CA ALA A 51 -10.77 8.94 -9.48
C ALA A 51 -12.26 8.63 -9.69
N GLU A 52 -12.79 7.62 -9.00
CA GLU A 52 -14.21 7.27 -9.06
C GLU A 52 -15.10 8.31 -8.33
N HIS A 53 -14.60 8.91 -7.24
CA HIS A 53 -15.33 9.95 -6.52
C HIS A 53 -15.37 11.28 -7.28
N THR A 54 -14.26 11.71 -7.88
CA THR A 54 -14.18 12.95 -8.68
C THR A 54 -14.98 12.90 -9.99
N ALA A 55 -15.26 11.70 -10.53
CA ALA A 55 -16.11 11.54 -11.72
C ALA A 55 -17.61 11.70 -11.45
N SER A 56 -18.05 11.63 -10.18
CA SER A 56 -19.47 11.72 -9.78
C SER A 56 -19.94 13.15 -9.47
N GLU A 57 -19.02 14.09 -9.27
CA GLU A 57 -19.35 15.51 -9.11
C GLU A 57 -19.26 16.24 -10.47
N LYS A 58 -20.15 15.89 -11.41
CA LYS A 58 -20.47 16.85 -12.47
C LYS A 58 -21.34 17.94 -11.83
N PRO A 59 -20.90 19.21 -11.79
CA PRO A 59 -21.78 20.29 -11.36
C PRO A 59 -22.92 20.38 -12.37
N HIS A 60 -24.14 20.19 -11.88
CA HIS A 60 -25.35 20.57 -12.58
C HIS A 60 -25.32 22.08 -12.74
N THR A 61 -24.95 22.56 -13.93
CA THR A 61 -25.04 23.98 -14.28
C THR A 61 -26.50 24.31 -14.60
N PRO A 62 -27.11 25.33 -13.97
CA PRO A 62 -28.42 25.84 -14.35
C PRO A 62 -28.40 26.62 -15.68
#